data_AF-A0A7L3W6X0-F1
#
_entry.id   AF-A0A7L3W6X0-F1
#
_cell.length_a   1.000
_cell.length_b   1.000
_cell.length_c   1.000
_cell.angle_alpha   90.00
_cell.angle_beta   90.00
_cell.angle_gamma   90.00
#
_symmetry.space_group_name_H-M   'P 1'
#
loop_
_entity.id
_entity.type
_entity.pdbx_description
1 polymer ?
#
loop_
_entity_poly.entity_id
_entity_poly.type
_entity_poly.pdbx_seq_one_letter_code
_entity_poly.pdbx_strand_id
1 'polypeptide(L)'
;FLSVNLPFQALVFSWDSTVSLMNTDTSQVVYCFSTPPSHAAASPWQPVFIVDSVDGCLLLQGDEQQAADALAQSRASHSTIFIFDFSSYPLKEAFPKEPDLPLKSLQNLSWTERCNVFLHDRW
;
A
#
# COMPACT_ATOMS: atom_id res chain seq x y z
N PHE A 1 11.81 3.53 5.48
CA PHE A 1 10.83 2.56 4.95
C PHE A 1 9.58 2.67 5.79
N LEU A 2 8.48 3.14 5.19
CA LEU A 2 7.16 3.03 5.79
C LEU A 2 6.49 1.81 5.16
N SER A 3 5.96 0.92 6.00
CA SER A 3 5.19 -0.25 5.55
C SER A 3 3.80 -0.17 6.14
N VAL A 4 2.78 -0.39 5.30
CA VAL A 4 1.41 -0.58 5.76
C VAL A 4 0.99 -2.02 5.50
N ASN A 5 0.66 -2.72 6.58
CA ASN A 5 0.29 -4.12 6.54
C ASN A 5 -1.20 -4.25 6.18
N LEU A 6 -1.44 -4.84 5.04
CA LEU A 6 -2.70 -5.44 4.64
C LEU A 6 -2.61 -6.95 4.97
N PRO A 7 -3.72 -7.71 5.03
CA PRO A 7 -3.66 -9.16 5.23
C PRO A 7 -2.74 -9.81 4.18
N PHE A 8 -1.65 -10.44 4.65
CA PHE A 8 -0.60 -11.12 3.84
C PHE A 8 0.14 -10.22 2.82
N GLN A 9 0.01 -8.90 2.97
CA GLN A 9 0.44 -7.89 2.00
C GLN A 9 1.07 -6.68 2.69
N ALA A 10 2.10 -6.12 2.07
CA ALA A 10 2.69 -4.87 2.51
C ALA A 10 2.88 -3.91 1.33
N LEU A 11 2.43 -2.66 1.50
CA LEU A 11 2.86 -1.58 0.63
C LEU A 11 4.17 -0.99 1.15
N VAL A 12 5.20 -0.98 0.32
CA VAL A 12 6.53 -0.48 0.64
C VAL A 12 6.78 0.81 -0.13
N PHE A 13 7.02 1.89 0.61
CA PHE A 13 7.37 3.19 0.05
C PHE A 13 8.88 3.39 0.13
N SER A 14 9.49 3.55 -1.05
CA SER A 14 10.93 3.73 -1.21
C SER A 14 11.30 5.20 -1.37
N TRP A 15 12.55 5.51 -1.07
CA TRP A 15 13.13 6.86 -1.13
C TRP A 15 13.15 7.47 -2.54
N ASP A 16 13.17 6.63 -3.57
CA ASP A 16 13.12 6.98 -4.98
C ASP A 16 11.68 7.17 -5.49
N SER A 17 10.71 7.32 -4.56
CA SER A 17 9.28 7.44 -4.84
C SER A 17 8.64 6.22 -5.51
N THR A 18 9.37 5.09 -5.61
CA THR A 18 8.79 3.82 -6.02
C THR A 18 7.91 3.29 -4.89
N VAL A 19 6.73 2.80 -5.26
CA VAL A 19 5.84 2.09 -4.35
C VAL A 19 5.76 0.64 -4.80
N SER A 20 5.89 -0.32 -3.89
CA SER A 20 5.77 -1.74 -4.25
C SER A 20 4.78 -2.48 -3.36
N LEU A 21 4.08 -3.46 -3.94
CA LEU A 21 3.26 -4.41 -3.20
C LEU A 21 4.07 -5.69 -2.98
N MET A 22 4.26 -6.05 -1.72
CA MET A 22 5.03 -7.21 -1.30
C MET A 22 4.11 -8.25 -0.67
N ASN A 23 4.31 -9.52 -1.04
CA ASN A 23 3.76 -10.64 -0.29
C ASN A 23 4.61 -10.88 0.96
N THR A 24 3.97 -10.82 2.13
CA THR A 24 4.68 -10.92 3.41
C THR A 24 5.10 -12.35 3.76
N ASP A 25 4.47 -13.37 3.19
CA ASP A 25 4.78 -14.78 3.42
C ASP A 25 6.00 -15.23 2.62
N THR A 26 6.07 -14.84 1.34
CA THR A 26 7.18 -15.19 0.44
C THR A 26 8.30 -14.16 0.47
N SER A 27 8.07 -12.99 1.06
CA SER A 27 8.95 -11.83 1.00
C SER A 27 9.29 -11.39 -0.43
N GLN A 28 8.38 -11.61 -1.39
CA GLN A 28 8.57 -11.22 -2.79
C GLN A 28 7.74 -9.98 -3.15
N VAL A 29 8.32 -9.12 -3.98
CA VAL A 29 7.60 -8.01 -4.59
C VAL A 29 6.75 -8.55 -5.73
N VAL A 30 5.44 -8.37 -5.62
CA VAL A 30 4.44 -8.80 -6.61
C VAL A 30 4.20 -7.67 -7.62
N TYR A 31 4.23 -6.41 -7.18
CA TYR A 31 4.05 -5.25 -8.05
C TYR A 31 4.97 -4.09 -7.69
N CYS A 32 5.34 -3.32 -8.72
CA CYS A 32 5.97 -2.01 -8.60
C CYS A 32 5.10 -0.96 -9.29
N PHE A 33 4.77 0.09 -8.57
CA PHE A 33 4.03 1.25 -9.02
C PHE A 33 4.98 2.44 -9.07
N SER A 34 4.92 3.17 -10.17
CA SER A 34 5.69 4.41 -10.36
C SER A 34 4.76 5.50 -10.84
N THR A 35 4.93 6.70 -10.28
CA THR A 35 4.33 7.90 -10.84
C THR A 35 5.06 8.27 -12.15
N PRO A 36 4.41 8.98 -13.08
CA PRO A 36 5.08 9.51 -14.26
C PRO A 36 6.29 10.36 -13.87
N PRO A 37 7.34 10.47 -14.72
CA PRO A 37 8.58 11.19 -14.38
C PRO A 37 8.42 12.64 -13.93
N SER A 38 7.30 13.29 -14.25
CA SER A 38 7.01 14.66 -13.80
C SER A 38 6.43 14.74 -12.38
N HIS A 39 6.13 13.61 -11.74
CA HIS A 39 5.54 13.53 -10.42
C HIS A 39 6.33 12.57 -9.55
N ALA A 40 6.39 12.88 -8.26
CA ALA A 40 6.88 11.97 -7.23
C ALA A 40 5.71 11.61 -6.32
N ALA A 41 5.64 10.37 -5.85
CA ALA A 41 4.83 10.06 -4.67
C ALA A 41 5.19 11.07 -3.55
N ALA A 42 4.18 11.56 -2.84
CA ALA A 42 4.39 12.45 -1.68
C ALA A 42 5.47 11.87 -0.76
N SER A 43 6.17 12.74 -0.01
CA SER A 43 7.32 12.38 0.84
C SER A 43 7.22 10.95 1.39
N PRO A 44 8.23 10.07 1.21
CA PRO A 44 8.16 8.67 1.65
C PRO A 44 7.84 8.49 3.14
N TRP A 45 7.97 9.57 3.92
CA TRP A 45 7.67 9.64 5.35
C TRP A 45 6.22 10.00 5.67
N GLN A 46 5.47 10.53 4.71
CA GLN A 46 4.06 10.89 4.79
C GLN A 46 3.36 10.65 3.43
N PRO A 47 3.34 9.41 2.92
CA PRO A 47 2.61 9.12 1.70
C PRO A 47 1.11 9.28 1.94
N VAL A 48 0.42 9.90 0.99
CA VAL A 48 -1.05 9.98 0.97
C VAL A 48 -1.54 8.95 -0.02
N PHE A 49 -2.17 7.89 0.52
CA PHE A 49 -2.66 6.78 -0.29
C PHE A 49 -3.89 6.14 0.36
N ILE A 50 -4.67 5.44 -0.44
CA ILE A 50 -5.73 4.55 0.03
C ILE A 50 -5.76 3.31 -0.85
N VAL A 51 -6.05 2.17 -0.23
CA VAL A 51 -6.24 0.90 -0.92
C VAL A 51 -7.72 0.56 -0.87
N ASP A 52 -8.34 0.43 -2.03
CA ASP A 52 -9.69 -0.08 -2.16
C ASP A 52 -9.63 -1.60 -2.39
N SER A 53 -10.11 -2.35 -1.41
CA SER A 53 -10.16 -3.81 -1.49
C SER A 53 -11.36 -4.35 -2.27
N VAL A 54 -12.40 -3.52 -2.48
CA VAL A 54 -13.61 -3.89 -3.23
C VAL A 54 -13.33 -3.82 -4.72
N ASP A 55 -12.81 -2.67 -5.16
CA ASP A 55 -12.47 -2.44 -6.56
C ASP A 55 -11.05 -2.94 -6.90
N GLY A 56 -10.25 -3.27 -5.88
CA GLY A 56 -8.91 -3.81 -6.06
C GLY A 56 -7.99 -2.77 -6.70
N CYS A 57 -7.90 -1.58 -6.13
CA CYS A 57 -7.02 -0.53 -6.63
C CYS A 57 -6.26 0.22 -5.52
N LEU A 58 -5.11 0.78 -5.89
CA LEU A 58 -4.34 1.73 -5.08
C LEU A 58 -4.53 3.13 -5.64
N LEU A 59 -4.98 4.04 -4.80
CA LEU A 59 -4.96 5.47 -5.09
C LEU A 59 -3.76 6.08 -4.38
N LEU A 60 -2.92 6.77 -5.13
CA LEU A 60 -1.68 7.37 -4.64
C LEU A 60 -1.62 8.83 -5.06
N GLN A 61 -1.39 9.72 -4.08
CA GLN A 61 -1.07 11.10 -4.39
C GLN A 61 0.38 11.22 -4.89
N GLY A 62 0.54 11.80 -6.07
CA GLY A 62 1.83 12.28 -6.56
C GLY A 62 1.83 13.80 -6.67
N ASP A 63 2.89 14.42 -6.17
CA ASP A 63 3.12 15.84 -6.28
C ASP A 63 4.03 16.12 -7.48
N GLU A 64 3.73 17.18 -8.23
CA GLU A 64 4.54 17.60 -9.38
C GLU A 64 5.97 17.95 -8.92
N GLN A 65 6.98 17.33 -9.56
CA GLN A 65 8.38 17.66 -9.31
C GLN A 65 8.68 19.03 -9.91
N GLN A 66 8.95 20.02 -9.07
CA GLN A 66 9.45 21.30 -9.56
C GLN A 66 10.88 21.12 -10.09
N ALA A 67 11.14 21.65 -11.29
CA ALA A 67 12.48 21.69 -11.85
C ALA A 67 13.42 22.44 -10.90
N ALA A 68 14.62 21.91 -10.69
CA ALA A 68 15.63 22.47 -9.77
C ALA A 68 16.00 23.94 -10.07
N ASP A 69 15.73 24.41 -11.29
CA ASP A 69 16.06 25.77 -11.76
C ASP A 69 14.91 26.78 -11.58
N ALA A 70 13.74 26.37 -11.10
CA ALA A 70 12.60 27.26 -10.86
C ALA A 70 12.77 27.99 -9.52
N LEU A 71 13.73 28.91 -9.44
CA LEU A 71 13.83 29.87 -8.35
C LEU A 71 12.52 30.66 -8.25
N ALA A 72 11.86 30.52 -7.10
CA ALA A 72 10.84 31.40 -6.57
C ALA A 72 9.61 31.61 -7.47
N GLN A 73 8.75 30.59 -7.56
CA GLN A 73 7.31 30.88 -7.60
C GLN A 73 6.61 30.04 -6.55
N SER A 74 6.06 30.73 -5.55
CA SER A 74 5.03 30.21 -4.65
C SER A 74 3.83 29.80 -5.51
N ARG A 75 3.88 28.59 -6.05
CA ARG A 75 2.71 27.91 -6.60
C ARG A 75 2.46 26.75 -5.67
N ALA A 76 1.23 26.69 -5.16
CA ALA A 76 0.76 25.52 -4.44
C ALA A 76 1.17 24.28 -5.23
N SER A 77 1.80 23.31 -4.56
CA SER A 77 2.19 22.04 -5.18
C SER A 77 0.97 21.47 -5.90
N HIS A 78 1.06 21.30 -7.22
CA HIS A 78 0.00 20.65 -7.98
C HIS A 78 0.05 19.16 -7.64
N SER A 79 -0.95 18.68 -6.92
CA SER A 79 -1.08 17.28 -6.53
C SER A 79 -2.05 16.57 -7.47
N THR A 80 -1.65 15.38 -7.91
CA THR A 80 -2.42 14.50 -8.79
C THR A 80 -2.67 13.18 -8.08
N ILE A 81 -3.87 12.62 -8.20
CA ILE A 81 -4.16 11.27 -7.71
C ILE A 81 -3.99 10.28 -8.86
N PHE A 82 -3.07 9.33 -8.69
CA PHE A 82 -2.86 8.21 -9.58
C PHE A 82 -3.65 7.01 -9.09
N ILE A 83 -4.31 6.31 -10.01
CA ILE A 83 -5.09 5.10 -9.71
C ILE A 83 -4.37 3.93 -10.38
N PHE A 84 -3.94 2.96 -9.57
CA PHE A 84 -3.34 1.72 -10.01
C PHE A 84 -4.34 0.59 -9.79
N ASP A 85 -4.83 0.03 -10.89
CA ASP A 85 -5.77 -1.10 -10.86
C ASP A 85 -5.00 -2.42 -10.74
N PHE A 86 -5.42 -3.27 -9.79
CA PHE A 86 -4.86 -4.60 -9.60
C PHE A 86 -5.59 -5.69 -10.39
N SER A 87 -6.69 -5.36 -11.08
CA SER A 87 -7.55 -6.31 -11.81
C SER A 87 -6.81 -7.09 -12.90
N SER A 88 -5.70 -6.54 -13.41
CA SER A 88 -4.87 -7.14 -14.46
C SER A 88 -3.98 -8.31 -14.01
N TYR A 89 -3.82 -8.56 -12.69
CA TYR A 89 -3.16 -9.77 -12.18
C TYR A 89 -4.10 -10.45 -11.17
N PRO A 90 -4.11 -11.79 -11.09
CA PRO A 90 -4.93 -12.46 -10.10
C PRO A 90 -4.29 -12.25 -8.73
N LEU A 91 -4.66 -11.17 -8.03
CA LEU A 91 -4.34 -11.00 -6.61
C LEU A 91 -4.74 -12.24 -5.79
N LYS A 92 -5.74 -13.00 -6.26
CA LYS A 92 -6.15 -14.29 -5.71
C LYS A 92 -5.06 -15.38 -5.72
N GLU A 93 -4.10 -15.31 -6.63
CA GLU A 93 -2.99 -16.28 -6.71
C GLU A 93 -1.80 -15.84 -5.87
N ALA A 94 -1.53 -14.54 -5.82
CA ALA A 94 -0.48 -13.97 -4.98
C ALA A 94 -0.87 -13.93 -3.50
N PHE A 95 -2.17 -13.89 -3.18
CA PHE A 95 -2.71 -13.82 -1.83
C PHE A 95 -3.80 -14.88 -1.69
N PRO A 96 -3.49 -16.04 -1.10
CA PRO A 96 -4.52 -17.03 -0.83
C PRO A 96 -5.62 -16.36 -0.02
N LYS A 97 -6.87 -16.60 -0.43
CA LYS A 97 -8.07 -16.13 0.25
C LYS A 97 -7.91 -16.39 1.75
N GLU A 98 -8.31 -15.43 2.59
CA GLU A 98 -8.41 -15.66 4.04
C GLU A 98 -8.97 -17.07 4.27
N PRO A 99 -8.33 -17.91 5.10
CA PRO A 99 -8.98 -19.14 5.50
C PRO A 99 -10.37 -18.76 5.97
N ASP A 100 -11.41 -19.52 5.58
CA ASP A 100 -12.80 -19.29 5.99
C ASP A 100 -12.92 -19.48 7.52
N LEU A 101 -12.28 -18.60 8.29
CA LEU A 101 -12.42 -18.50 9.72
C LEU A 101 -13.74 -17.78 9.92
N PRO A 102 -14.66 -18.35 10.70
CA PRO A 102 -15.94 -17.73 10.92
C PRO A 102 -15.71 -16.37 11.59
N LEU A 103 -15.81 -15.27 10.83
CA LEU A 103 -15.72 -13.88 11.31
C LEU A 103 -16.56 -13.61 12.57
N LYS A 104 -17.62 -14.41 12.77
CA LYS A 104 -18.49 -14.40 13.95
C LYS A 104 -17.81 -14.85 15.25
N SER A 105 -16.73 -15.65 15.20
CA SER A 105 -16.05 -16.11 16.42
C SER A 105 -15.15 -15.02 17.01
N LEU A 106 -14.48 -14.23 16.17
CA LEU A 106 -13.53 -13.19 16.61
C LEU A 106 -14.21 -11.95 17.18
N GLN A 107 -15.40 -11.60 16.69
CA GLN A 107 -16.15 -10.43 17.16
C GLN A 107 -16.54 -10.52 18.64
N ASN A 108 -16.65 -11.71 19.20
CA ASN A 108 -16.98 -11.94 20.61
C ASN A 108 -15.76 -12.04 21.53
N LEU A 109 -14.55 -12.01 20.99
CA LEU A 109 -13.31 -12.06 21.76
C LEU A 109 -12.89 -10.67 22.23
N SER A 110 -12.30 -10.61 23.42
CA SER A 110 -11.61 -9.42 23.88
C SER A 110 -10.41 -9.09 22.99
N TRP A 111 -9.96 -7.84 23.00
CA TRP A 111 -8.82 -7.40 22.17
C TRP A 111 -7.55 -8.25 22.41
N THR A 112 -7.29 -8.63 23.66
CA THR A 112 -6.15 -9.49 24.03
C THR A 112 -6.24 -10.87 23.40
N GLU A 113 -7.42 -11.48 23.41
CA GLU A 113 -7.65 -12.80 22.81
C GLU A 113 -7.54 -12.76 21.28
N ARG A 114 -8.00 -11.67 20.66
CA ARG A 114 -7.81 -11.44 19.23
C ARG A 114 -6.32 -11.37 18.88
N CYS A 115 -5.53 -10.58 19.61
CA CYS A 115 -4.08 -10.50 19.40
C CYS A 115 -3.40 -11.87 19.56
N ASN A 116 -3.81 -12.67 20.54
CA ASN A 116 -3.23 -14.00 20.76
C ASN A 116 -3.48 -14.95 19.59
N VAL A 117 -4.67 -14.93 18.96
CA VAL A 117 -4.94 -15.77 17.77
C VAL A 117 -3.98 -15.42 16.62
N PHE A 118 -3.78 -14.13 16.33
CA PHE A 118 -2.87 -13.69 15.27
C PHE A 118 -1.39 -14.01 15.55
N LEU A 119 -1.01 -14.11 16.82
CA LEU A 119 0.37 -14.39 17.22
C LEU A 119 0.65 -15.90 17.36
N HIS A 120 -0.36 -16.72 17.61
CA HIS A 120 -0.19 -18.16 17.83
C HIS A 120 0.11 -18.94 16.54
N ASP A 121 -0.35 -18.48 15.38
CA ASP A 121 -0.12 -19.17 14.09
C ASP A 121 1.30 -18.99 13.54
N ARG A 122 2.23 -18.41 14.32
CA ARG A 122 3.60 -18.11 13.87
C ARG A 122 4.68 -19.04 14.41
N TRP A 123 4.36 -20.02 15.28
CA TRP A 123 5.33 -21.00 15.82
C TRP A 123 4.87 -22.45 15.64
#